data_AF-A0A2G5DJK1-F1
#
_entry.id   AF-A0A2G5DJK1-F1
#
_cell.length_a   1.000
_cell.length_b   1.000
_cell.length_c   1.000
_cell.angle_alpha   90.00
_cell.angle_beta   90.00
_cell.angle_gamma   90.00
#
_symmetry.space_group_name_H-M   'P 1'
#
loop_
_entity.id
_entity.type
_entity.pdbx_description
1 polymer ?
#
loop_
_entity_poly.entity_id
_entity_poly.type
_entity_poly.pdbx_seq_one_letter_code
_entity_poly.pdbx_strand_id
1 'polypeptide(L)'
;MTFNVPNVQTAIGYGLWTMPPRRCSYPMDKNCSKGDSTSEPYIPGHISYCHMHQQCIYTGQNTRLLDPLVHGNYPAIKRKIIGSRLPTFTENDLNHLKGSFDFIGLNHYCAFYIKDLPRRSDDYGSYYISDISVAGSFANGMLVREFTRLLIEQL
;
A
#
# COMPACT_ATOMS: atom_id res chain seq x y z
N MET A 1 17.09 -8.35 7.58
CA MET A 1 15.75 -8.15 6.99
C MET A 1 14.76 -7.98 8.15
N THR A 2 14.09 -6.84 8.22
CA THR A 2 13.19 -6.43 9.32
C THR A 2 11.72 -6.67 8.96
N PHE A 3 11.28 -6.16 7.81
CA PHE A 3 9.95 -6.40 7.26
C PHE A 3 10.05 -7.04 5.87
N ASN A 4 9.08 -7.90 5.55
CA ASN A 4 8.97 -8.55 4.25
C ASN A 4 7.69 -8.05 3.54
N VAL A 5 7.85 -7.36 2.42
CA VAL A 5 6.76 -6.85 1.55
C VAL A 5 5.64 -6.06 2.27
N PRO A 6 5.94 -5.02 3.08
CA PRO A 6 4.94 -4.26 3.85
C PRO A 6 3.86 -3.58 2.99
N ASN A 7 4.13 -3.27 1.71
CA ASN A 7 3.13 -2.75 0.77
C ASN A 7 2.04 -3.77 0.45
N VAL A 8 2.42 -5.05 0.30
CA VAL A 8 1.48 -6.13 0.04
C VAL A 8 0.69 -6.44 1.29
N GLN A 9 1.34 -6.54 2.46
CA GLN A 9 0.68 -6.81 3.74
C GLN A 9 -0.36 -5.74 4.11
N THR A 10 -0.04 -4.45 3.92
CA THR A 10 -1.01 -3.36 4.14
C THR A 10 -2.15 -3.37 3.13
N ALA A 11 -1.87 -3.63 1.84
CA ALA A 11 -2.88 -3.73 0.80
C ALA A 11 -3.86 -4.90 0.99
N ILE A 12 -3.41 -6.07 1.44
CA ILE A 12 -4.27 -7.26 1.55
C ILE A 12 -4.93 -7.41 2.93
N GLY A 13 -4.27 -6.98 4.02
CA GLY A 13 -4.84 -7.02 5.37
C GLY A 13 -5.86 -5.92 5.63
N TYR A 14 -5.64 -4.73 5.04
CA TYR A 14 -6.41 -3.51 5.28
C TYR A 14 -6.87 -2.80 3.98
N GLY A 15 -6.68 -3.38 2.79
CA GLY A 15 -7.21 -2.83 1.52
C GLY A 15 -8.11 -3.79 0.74
N LEU A 16 -7.91 -5.10 0.88
CA LEU A 16 -8.67 -6.16 0.21
C LEU A 16 -9.30 -7.19 1.18
N TRP A 17 -9.05 -7.06 2.49
CA TRP A 17 -9.70 -7.86 3.56
C TRP A 17 -9.41 -9.37 3.52
N THR A 18 -8.36 -9.79 2.80
CA THR A 18 -8.13 -11.22 2.50
C THR A 18 -7.17 -11.92 3.46
N MET A 19 -6.27 -11.20 4.14
CA MET A 19 -5.39 -11.76 5.18
C MET A 19 -5.64 -11.12 6.56
N PRO A 20 -5.32 -11.81 7.67
CA PRO A 20 -5.38 -11.22 9.01
C PRO A 20 -4.66 -9.86 9.08
N PRO A 21 -5.26 -8.84 9.74
CA PRO A 21 -6.44 -8.90 10.60
C PRO A 21 -7.80 -8.75 9.89
N ARG A 22 -7.85 -8.72 8.54
CA ARG A 22 -9.07 -8.58 7.72
C ARG A 22 -9.99 -7.41 8.14
N ARG A 23 -9.41 -6.25 8.50
CA ARG A 23 -10.17 -5.08 8.98
C ARG A 23 -10.56 -4.15 7.83
N CYS A 24 -11.85 -3.84 7.70
CA CYS A 24 -12.49 -3.22 6.53
C CYS A 24 -13.49 -2.10 6.89
N SER A 25 -13.90 -1.29 5.91
CA SER A 25 -15.04 -0.37 5.98
C SER A 25 -16.31 -1.00 5.43
N TYR A 26 -17.40 -0.90 6.19
CA TYR A 26 -18.75 -1.09 5.66
C TYR A 26 -19.09 0.05 4.68
N PRO A 27 -19.79 -0.17 3.54
CA PRO A 27 -20.47 -1.40 3.11
C PRO A 27 -19.68 -2.25 2.08
N MET A 28 -18.36 -2.09 1.97
CA MET A 28 -17.56 -2.74 0.90
C MET A 28 -17.59 -4.27 0.93
N ASP A 29 -17.75 -4.85 2.11
CA ASP A 29 -18.01 -6.28 2.32
C ASP A 29 -19.16 -6.42 3.33
N LYS A 30 -20.09 -7.35 3.07
CA LYS A 30 -21.22 -7.65 3.95
C LYS A 30 -20.79 -8.35 5.24
N ASN A 31 -19.66 -9.05 5.22
CA ASN A 31 -19.06 -9.69 6.40
C ASN A 31 -18.18 -8.72 7.21
N CYS A 32 -18.16 -7.44 6.84
CA CYS A 32 -17.30 -6.46 7.46
C CYS A 32 -17.75 -6.08 8.88
N SER A 33 -17.04 -6.55 9.91
CA SER A 33 -17.41 -6.32 11.31
C SER A 33 -16.75 -5.07 11.92
N LYS A 34 -15.47 -4.79 11.60
CA LYS A 34 -14.67 -3.68 12.15
C LYS A 34 -13.51 -3.28 11.21
N GLY A 35 -13.21 -1.99 11.08
CA GLY A 35 -12.06 -1.46 10.35
C GLY A 35 -12.30 -0.10 9.71
N ASP A 36 -11.28 0.45 9.05
CA ASP A 36 -11.43 1.55 8.09
C ASP A 36 -10.49 1.43 6.88
N SER A 37 -11.03 0.96 5.76
CA SER A 37 -10.40 0.89 4.43
C SER A 37 -9.79 2.20 3.91
N THR A 38 -10.21 3.35 4.45
CA THR A 38 -9.87 4.66 3.93
C THR A 38 -8.65 5.27 4.61
N SER A 39 -8.50 5.13 5.93
CA SER A 39 -7.35 5.66 6.68
C SER A 39 -6.46 4.57 7.30
N GLU A 40 -7.04 3.46 7.76
CA GLU A 40 -6.33 2.43 8.53
C GLU A 40 -5.07 1.91 7.82
N PRO A 41 -5.05 1.62 6.50
CA PRO A 41 -3.86 1.12 5.80
C PRO A 41 -2.63 2.04 5.87
N TYR A 42 -2.85 3.34 6.02
CA TYR A 42 -1.76 4.30 6.10
C TYR A 42 -1.08 4.29 7.48
N ILE A 43 -1.73 3.76 8.51
CA ILE A 43 -1.20 3.69 9.89
C ILE A 43 -0.13 2.59 10.05
N PRO A 44 -0.38 1.28 9.79
CA PRO A 44 0.66 0.27 9.81
C PRO A 44 1.67 0.53 8.69
N GLY A 45 1.24 1.12 7.57
CA GLY A 45 2.15 1.68 6.58
C GLY A 45 3.15 2.65 7.22
N HIS A 46 2.67 3.70 7.90
CA HIS A 46 3.49 4.72 8.59
C HIS A 46 4.37 4.13 9.71
N ILE A 47 3.83 3.23 10.53
CA ILE A 47 4.57 2.54 11.60
C ILE A 47 5.67 1.64 11.03
N SER A 48 5.43 0.96 9.89
CA SER A 48 6.47 0.18 9.22
C SER A 48 7.67 1.05 8.82
N TYR A 49 7.50 2.34 8.47
CA TYR A 49 8.66 3.21 8.31
C TYR A 49 9.38 3.40 9.63
N CYS A 50 8.70 3.83 10.70
CA CYS A 50 9.35 4.11 11.99
C CYS A 50 10.02 2.87 12.63
N HIS A 51 9.64 1.65 12.22
CA HIS A 51 10.35 0.41 12.55
C HIS A 51 11.36 -0.07 11.48
N MET A 52 11.39 0.54 10.29
CA MET A 52 12.37 0.25 9.25
C MET A 52 13.71 0.92 9.56
N HIS A 53 14.51 0.16 10.31
CA HIS A 53 15.83 -0.16 9.80
C HIS A 53 15.66 -0.94 8.47
N GLN A 54 16.27 -0.47 7.38
CA GLN A 54 16.40 -1.10 6.03
C GLN A 54 15.17 -1.14 5.06
N GLN A 55 15.29 -0.45 3.89
CA GLN A 55 15.24 -0.96 2.47
C GLN A 55 14.45 -0.12 1.41
N CYS A 56 15.04 0.28 0.24
CA CYS A 56 14.42 1.14 -0.81
C CYS A 56 14.93 1.13 -2.29
N ILE A 57 13.97 1.21 -3.25
CA ILE A 57 13.98 1.65 -4.69
C ILE A 57 14.08 0.50 -5.76
N TYR A 58 13.37 0.43 -6.91
CA TYR A 58 12.35 1.27 -7.64
C TYR A 58 11.39 0.39 -8.50
N THR A 59 10.13 0.82 -8.77
CA THR A 59 9.28 0.65 -10.01
C THR A 59 7.77 0.79 -9.71
N GLY A 60 7.00 1.48 -10.59
CA GLY A 60 5.53 1.40 -10.76
C GLY A 60 4.62 1.62 -9.53
N GLN A 61 4.59 0.65 -8.61
CA GLN A 61 3.79 0.67 -7.38
C GLN A 61 4.64 0.92 -6.12
N ASN A 62 5.96 0.69 -6.21
CA ASN A 62 6.88 0.74 -5.08
C ASN A 62 7.15 2.16 -4.56
N THR A 63 6.95 3.21 -5.38
CA THR A 63 7.07 4.64 -4.98
C THR A 63 6.23 4.99 -3.74
N ARG A 64 5.21 4.19 -3.42
CA ARG A 64 4.36 4.35 -2.23
C ARG A 64 5.10 4.26 -0.90
N LEU A 65 6.17 3.46 -0.82
CA LEU A 65 6.85 3.10 0.43
C LEU A 65 8.27 3.63 0.60
N LEU A 66 8.85 4.28 -0.41
CA LEU A 66 10.32 4.34 -0.49
C LEU A 66 10.85 5.78 -0.45
N ASP A 67 10.05 6.74 -0.92
CA ASP A 67 10.43 8.15 -0.86
C ASP A 67 10.65 8.69 0.56
N PRO A 68 9.91 8.28 1.62
CA PRO A 68 10.18 8.75 2.97
C PRO A 68 11.55 8.36 3.54
N LEU A 69 12.09 7.21 3.14
CA LEU A 69 13.39 6.73 3.63
C LEU A 69 14.58 7.41 2.93
N VAL A 70 14.37 7.93 1.71
CA VAL A 70 15.41 8.64 0.92
C VAL A 70 15.27 10.15 1.02
N HIS A 71 14.05 10.68 0.88
CA HIS A 71 13.74 12.11 0.80
C HIS A 71 13.14 12.68 2.10
N GLY A 72 12.88 11.84 3.11
CA GLY A 72 12.25 12.27 4.37
C GLY A 72 10.79 12.71 4.24
N ASN A 73 10.10 12.38 3.14
CA ASN A 73 8.67 12.68 2.98
C ASN A 73 8.00 11.76 1.95
N TYR A 74 6.67 11.66 2.01
CA TYR A 74 5.86 11.03 0.98
C TYR A 74 5.88 11.86 -0.32
N PRO A 75 5.76 11.24 -1.52
CA PRO A 75 5.79 11.96 -2.78
C PRO A 75 4.62 12.95 -2.90
N ALA A 76 4.86 14.09 -3.53
CA ALA A 76 3.90 15.20 -3.58
C ALA A 76 2.52 14.80 -4.14
N ILE A 77 2.48 13.94 -5.16
CA ILE A 77 1.24 13.43 -5.74
C ILE A 77 0.43 12.57 -4.76
N LYS A 78 1.10 11.77 -3.92
CA LYS A 78 0.48 10.95 -2.88
C LYS A 78 -0.14 11.83 -1.78
N ARG A 79 0.56 12.90 -1.37
CA ARG A 79 0.01 13.90 -0.44
C ARG A 79 -1.22 14.61 -1.02
N LYS A 80 -1.20 14.96 -2.32
CA LYS A 80 -2.32 15.60 -3.02
C LYS A 80 -3.57 14.70 -3.13
N ILE A 81 -3.39 13.41 -3.41
CA ILE A 81 -4.50 12.45 -3.58
C ILE A 81 -5.12 12.06 -2.23
N ILE A 82 -4.28 11.83 -1.21
CA ILE A 82 -4.73 11.25 0.07
C ILE A 82 -5.15 12.33 1.07
N GLY A 83 -4.50 13.50 1.04
CA GLY A 83 -4.77 14.61 1.93
C GLY A 83 -4.55 14.25 3.41
N SER A 84 -5.51 14.61 4.25
CA SER A 84 -5.47 14.45 5.72
C SER A 84 -5.44 13.00 6.22
N ARG A 85 -5.74 12.00 5.38
CA ARG A 85 -5.66 10.57 5.77
C ARG A 85 -4.23 10.03 5.81
N LEU A 86 -3.25 10.78 5.31
CA LEU A 86 -1.84 10.38 5.29
C LEU A 86 -1.12 10.96 6.53
N PRO A 87 -0.57 10.13 7.43
CA PRO A 87 0.20 10.63 8.57
C PRO A 87 1.43 11.42 8.14
N THR A 88 1.92 12.31 9.01
CA THR A 88 3.11 13.14 8.78
C THR A 88 4.25 12.72 9.69
N PHE A 89 5.45 12.56 9.14
CA PHE A 89 6.65 12.30 9.94
C PHE A 89 7.04 13.52 10.76
N THR A 90 7.40 13.31 12.02
CA THR A 90 8.07 14.32 12.84
C THR A 90 9.57 14.36 12.52
N GLU A 91 10.25 15.43 12.88
CA GLU A 91 11.72 15.52 12.72
C GLU A 91 12.45 14.40 13.47
N ASN A 92 11.94 13.99 14.64
CA ASN A 92 12.49 12.88 15.40
C ASN A 92 12.36 11.55 14.63
N ASP A 93 11.20 11.28 14.03
CA ASP A 93 11.02 10.09 13.17
C ASP A 93 12.03 10.11 12.01
N LEU A 94 12.16 11.25 11.32
CA LEU A 94 13.08 11.40 10.19
C LEU A 94 14.54 11.17 10.56
N ASN A 95 14.95 11.54 11.78
CA ASN A 95 16.29 11.29 12.29
C ASN A 95 16.54 9.81 12.61
N HIS A 96 15.51 9.03 12.95
CA HIS A 96 15.60 7.57 13.09
C HIS A 96 15.52 6.83 11.73
N LEU A 97 14.93 7.44 10.70
CA LEU A 97 14.78 6.86 9.35
C LEU A 97 15.99 7.07 8.45
N LYS A 98 16.66 8.23 8.54
CA LYS A 98 17.82 8.53 7.70
C LYS A 98 19.03 7.70 8.12
N GLY A 99 19.64 7.00 7.16
CA GLY A 99 20.79 6.14 7.44
C GLY A 99 20.46 4.90 8.26
N SER A 100 19.17 4.55 8.41
CA SER A 100 18.73 3.31 9.06
C SER A 100 19.05 2.05 8.22
N PHE A 101 19.92 2.13 7.21
CA PHE A 101 20.07 1.05 6.23
C PHE A 101 21.41 0.92 5.52
N ASP A 102 21.96 -0.30 5.57
CA ASP A 102 23.17 -0.70 4.84
C ASP A 102 22.88 -1.35 3.48
N PHE A 103 21.84 -2.21 3.37
CA PHE A 103 21.53 -2.95 2.13
C PHE A 103 20.04 -3.14 1.87
N ILE A 104 19.69 -3.40 0.60
CA ILE A 104 18.33 -3.45 0.07
C ILE A 104 18.09 -4.79 -0.64
N GLY A 105 17.06 -5.52 -0.25
CA GLY A 105 16.61 -6.76 -0.86
C GLY A 105 15.32 -6.52 -1.64
N LEU A 106 15.20 -7.15 -2.82
CA LEU A 106 14.07 -6.95 -3.73
C LEU A 106 13.39 -8.28 -4.02
N ASN A 107 12.14 -8.42 -3.59
CA ASN A 107 11.29 -9.55 -3.94
C ASN A 107 10.58 -9.26 -5.26
N HIS A 108 11.08 -9.82 -6.37
CA HIS A 108 10.48 -9.69 -7.69
C HIS A 108 9.89 -11.02 -8.15
N TYR A 109 8.55 -11.10 -8.20
CA TYR A 109 7.82 -12.30 -8.59
C TYR A 109 7.22 -12.23 -10.00
N CYS A 110 6.69 -11.06 -10.38
CA CYS A 110 6.00 -10.86 -11.66
C CYS A 110 5.92 -9.38 -12.03
N ALA A 111 5.67 -9.12 -13.32
CA ALA A 111 5.41 -7.79 -13.87
C ALA A 111 3.96 -7.69 -14.36
N PHE A 112 3.40 -6.48 -14.30
CA PHE A 112 2.02 -6.18 -14.67
C PHE A 112 1.97 -5.04 -15.68
N TYR A 113 1.05 -5.13 -16.64
CA TYR A 113 0.63 -3.98 -17.43
C TYR A 113 -0.25 -3.07 -16.59
N ILE A 114 0.04 -1.76 -16.62
CA ILE A 114 -0.68 -0.74 -15.87
C ILE A 114 -1.50 0.11 -16.84
N LYS A 115 -2.78 0.31 -16.53
CA LYS A 115 -3.68 1.21 -17.26
C LYS A 115 -4.25 2.25 -16.30
N ASP A 116 -4.29 3.51 -16.72
CA ASP A 116 -4.94 4.58 -15.97
C ASP A 116 -6.42 4.28 -15.72
N LEU A 117 -6.88 4.52 -14.49
CA LEU A 117 -8.28 4.42 -14.08
C LEU A 117 -8.65 5.69 -13.31
N PRO A 118 -9.16 6.73 -14.01
CA PRO A 118 -9.61 7.94 -13.34
C PRO A 118 -10.76 7.63 -12.38
N ARG A 119 -10.72 8.25 -11.21
CA ARG A 119 -11.72 8.09 -10.15
C ARG A 119 -13.11 8.45 -10.67
N ARG A 120 -14.07 7.53 -10.57
CA ARG A 120 -15.49 7.80 -10.85
C ARG A 120 -16.14 8.45 -9.62
N SER A 121 -17.07 9.37 -9.87
CA SER A 121 -17.90 10.06 -8.87
C SER A 121 -18.77 9.12 -8.03
N ASP A 122 -19.04 7.95 -8.60
CA ASP A 122 -20.00 6.91 -8.23
C ASP A 122 -19.33 5.70 -7.54
N ASP A 123 -18.02 5.76 -7.31
CA ASP A 123 -17.29 4.81 -6.45
C ASP A 123 -17.63 5.05 -4.97
N TYR A 124 -17.64 4.00 -4.14
CA TYR A 124 -18.04 4.03 -2.72
C TYR A 124 -17.00 4.72 -1.82
N GLY A 125 -16.67 5.96 -2.12
CA GLY A 125 -15.68 6.75 -1.40
C GLY A 125 -14.22 6.39 -1.74
N SER A 126 -13.31 7.13 -1.10
CA SER A 126 -11.88 7.07 -1.37
C SER A 126 -11.16 6.08 -0.45
N TYR A 127 -10.98 4.83 -0.89
CA TYR A 127 -10.27 3.78 -0.15
C TYR A 127 -8.84 3.55 -0.69
N TYR A 128 -7.98 2.92 0.13
CA TYR A 128 -6.55 2.77 -0.13
C TYR A 128 -6.16 2.17 -1.50
N ILE A 129 -7.01 1.29 -2.04
CA ILE A 129 -6.84 0.67 -3.36
C ILE A 129 -7.43 1.55 -4.49
N SER A 130 -8.49 2.35 -4.27
CA SER A 130 -8.90 3.34 -5.27
C SER A 130 -7.96 4.55 -5.32
N ASP A 131 -7.19 4.82 -4.25
CA ASP A 131 -6.09 5.80 -4.24
C ASP A 131 -4.88 5.41 -5.12
N ILE A 132 -4.86 4.23 -5.76
CA ILE A 132 -3.88 3.94 -6.82
C ILE A 132 -4.31 4.55 -8.17
N SER A 133 -5.62 4.71 -8.41
CA SER A 133 -6.18 5.20 -9.69
C SER A 133 -5.64 4.49 -10.94
N VAL A 134 -5.31 3.19 -10.84
CA VAL A 134 -4.86 2.36 -11.97
C VAL A 134 -5.42 0.94 -11.89
N ALA A 135 -5.60 0.30 -13.04
CA ALA A 135 -5.74 -1.15 -13.16
C ALA A 135 -4.39 -1.80 -13.46
N GLY A 136 -4.13 -2.95 -12.83
CA GLY A 136 -3.08 -3.87 -13.24
C GLY A 136 -3.65 -5.12 -13.92
N SER A 137 -3.00 -5.58 -14.99
CA SER A 137 -3.25 -6.90 -15.59
C SER A 137 -1.96 -7.66 -15.88
N PHE A 138 -2.03 -8.99 -15.78
CA PHE A 138 -1.00 -9.90 -16.27
C PHE A 138 -0.99 -9.95 -17.81
N ALA A 139 0.07 -10.53 -18.39
CA ALA A 139 0.20 -10.72 -19.83
C ALA A 139 -0.90 -11.61 -20.46
N ASN A 140 -1.52 -12.49 -19.68
CA ASN A 140 -2.67 -13.30 -20.08
C ASN A 140 -4.03 -12.56 -19.98
N GLY A 141 -4.02 -11.26 -19.69
CA GLY A 141 -5.23 -10.43 -19.52
C GLY A 141 -5.92 -10.54 -18.15
N MET A 142 -5.47 -11.44 -17.25
CA MET A 142 -6.03 -11.56 -15.91
C MET A 142 -5.76 -10.27 -15.10
N LEU A 143 -6.79 -9.71 -14.47
CA LEU A 143 -6.63 -8.55 -13.59
C LEU A 143 -5.96 -8.97 -12.27
N VAL A 144 -5.07 -8.13 -11.74
CA VAL A 144 -4.32 -8.42 -10.51
C VAL A 144 -5.25 -8.75 -9.34
N ARG A 145 -6.36 -8.02 -9.18
CA ARG A 145 -7.33 -8.25 -8.10
C ARG A 145 -7.96 -9.66 -8.14
N GLU A 146 -8.18 -10.22 -9.32
CA GLU A 146 -8.79 -11.56 -9.48
C GLU A 146 -7.76 -12.64 -9.13
N PHE A 147 -6.50 -12.44 -9.56
CA PHE A 147 -5.38 -13.30 -9.17
C PHE A 147 -5.14 -13.31 -7.65
N THR A 148 -5.19 -12.15 -6.99
CA THR A 148 -5.08 -12.08 -5.53
C THR A 148 -6.21 -12.85 -4.84
N ARG A 149 -7.41 -12.89 -5.43
CA ARG A 149 -8.53 -13.69 -4.93
C ARG A 149 -8.25 -15.19 -5.11
N LEU A 150 -7.82 -15.60 -6.30
CA LEU A 150 -7.51 -17.00 -6.63
C LEU A 150 -6.39 -17.57 -5.77
N LEU A 151 -5.33 -16.81 -5.49
CA LEU A 151 -4.24 -17.25 -4.59
C LEU A 151 -4.72 -17.55 -3.16
N ILE A 152 -5.84 -16.97 -2.74
CA ILE A 152 -6.35 -17.05 -1.36
C ILE A 152 -7.50 -18.06 -1.26
N GLU A 153 -8.15 -18.39 -2.38
CA GLU A 153 -9.01 -19.58 -2.52
C GLU A 153 -8.18 -20.89 -2.64
N GLN A 154 -6.85 -20.82 -2.71
CA GLN A 154 -5.91 -21.94 -2.84
C GLN A 154 -5.07 -22.21 -1.56
N LEU A 155 -5.33 -21.48 -0.47
CA LEU A 155 -4.59 -21.54 0.82
C LEU A 155 -5.54 -21.83 2.00
#